data_AF-A0A8T6I8Y6-F1
#
_entry.id   AF-A0A8T6I8Y6-F1
#
_cell.length_a   1.000
_cell.length_b   1.000
_cell.length_c   1.000
_cell.angle_alpha   90.00
_cell.angle_beta   90.00
_cell.angle_gamma   90.00
#
_symmetry.space_group_name_H-M   'P 1'
#
loop_
_entity.id
_entity.type
_entity.pdbx_description
1 polymer ?
#
loop_
_entity_poly.entity_id
_entity_poly.type
_entity_poly.pdbx_seq_one_letter_code
_entity_poly.pdbx_strand_id
1 'polypeptide(L)'
;YENFTGGVLMSIVEHGFCEPDGCNEFFVKDNLIAPGGKLPTNTSGGNLAECYMHGLGLNIEAVRQVRGASTSQVPDVDVSMVISGPMVTPVSCCIFGSEATL
;
A
#
# COMPACT_ATOMS: atom_id res chain seq x y z
N TYR A 1 5.43 -2.06 2.14
CA TYR A 1 6.88 -1.84 2.02
C TYR A 1 7.38 -2.75 0.94
N GLU A 2 8.22 -2.22 0.07
CA GLU A 2 8.59 -2.94 -1.15
C GLU A 2 10.05 -2.61 -1.46
N ASN A 3 11.00 -3.43 -1.01
CA ASN A 3 12.40 -3.40 -1.48
C ASN A 3 12.67 -4.51 -2.52
N PHE A 4 11.78 -5.51 -2.53
CA PHE A 4 11.62 -6.55 -3.53
C PHE A 4 10.12 -6.85 -3.63
N THR A 5 9.69 -7.33 -4.80
CA THR A 5 8.27 -7.55 -5.10
C THR A 5 7.64 -8.70 -4.29
N GLY A 6 8.39 -9.78 -4.02
CA GLY A 6 7.86 -10.96 -3.31
C GLY A 6 7.37 -10.66 -1.90
N GLY A 7 8.00 -9.71 -1.19
CA GLY A 7 7.55 -9.29 0.14
C GLY A 7 6.17 -8.64 0.13
N VAL A 8 5.83 -7.90 -0.93
CA VAL A 8 4.51 -7.28 -1.06
C VAL A 8 3.42 -8.34 -1.20
N LEU A 9 3.68 -9.37 -2.00
CA LEU A 9 2.75 -10.49 -2.16
C LEU A 9 2.48 -11.16 -0.82
N MET A 10 3.53 -11.56 -0.11
CA MET A 10 3.38 -12.22 1.20
C MET A 10 2.62 -11.32 2.19
N SER A 11 2.95 -10.03 2.25
CA SER A 11 2.26 -9.09 3.14
C SER A 11 0.76 -8.98 2.85
N ILE A 12 0.36 -8.86 1.58
CA ILE A 12 -1.07 -8.73 1.21
C ILE A 12 -1.85 -10.01 1.55
N VAL A 13 -1.24 -11.18 1.35
CA VAL A 13 -1.82 -12.48 1.71
C VAL A 13 -1.94 -12.62 3.22
N GLU A 14 -0.87 -12.35 3.96
CA GLU A 14 -0.85 -12.45 5.44
C GLU A 14 -1.84 -11.49 6.12
N HIS A 15 -2.14 -10.36 5.49
CA HIS A 15 -3.15 -9.41 5.97
C HIS A 15 -4.57 -9.73 5.47
N GLY A 16 -4.77 -10.83 4.74
CA GLY A 16 -6.08 -11.33 4.36
C GLY A 16 -6.78 -10.57 3.22
N PHE A 17 -6.04 -9.78 2.43
CA PHE A 17 -6.63 -9.10 1.26
C PHE A 17 -6.94 -10.07 0.12
N CYS A 18 -6.22 -11.19 0.06
CA CYS A 18 -6.54 -12.32 -0.82
C CYS A 18 -6.02 -13.63 -0.23
N GLU A 19 -6.65 -14.74 -0.61
CA GLU A 19 -6.19 -16.08 -0.26
C GLU A 19 -4.93 -16.44 -1.07
N PRO A 20 -4.02 -17.28 -0.52
CA PRO A 20 -2.84 -17.75 -1.25
C PRO A 20 -3.15 -18.30 -2.64
N ASP A 21 -4.21 -19.12 -2.75
CA ASP A 21 -4.62 -19.75 -4.01
C ASP A 21 -5.21 -18.77 -5.03
N GLY A 22 -5.64 -17.58 -4.60
CA GLY A 22 -6.21 -16.52 -5.44
C GLY A 22 -5.23 -15.37 -5.76
N CYS A 23 -3.95 -15.52 -5.42
CA CYS A 23 -2.97 -14.46 -5.57
C CYS A 23 -2.80 -14.01 -7.02
N ASN A 24 -2.77 -14.93 -7.98
CA ASN A 24 -2.51 -14.58 -9.37
C ASN A 24 -3.64 -13.72 -9.97
N GLU A 25 -4.88 -13.97 -9.56
CA GLU A 25 -6.06 -13.20 -9.96
C GLU A 25 -6.13 -11.85 -9.23
N PHE A 26 -5.62 -11.79 -8.00
CA PHE A 26 -5.56 -10.55 -7.22
C PHE A 26 -4.45 -9.61 -7.72
N PHE A 27 -3.25 -10.14 -7.96
CA PHE A 27 -2.04 -9.41 -8.37
C PHE A 27 -2.01 -9.10 -9.88
N VAL A 28 -3.15 -8.70 -10.43
CA VAL A 28 -3.21 -8.09 -11.77
C VAL A 28 -3.09 -6.58 -11.67
N LYS A 29 -2.38 -5.97 -12.62
CA LYS A 29 -2.08 -4.53 -12.63
C LYS A 29 -3.32 -3.67 -12.38
N ASP A 30 -4.43 -3.99 -13.04
CA ASP A 30 -5.66 -3.19 -12.98
C ASP A 30 -6.29 -3.16 -11.58
N ASN A 31 -6.01 -4.17 -10.73
CA ASN A 31 -6.46 -4.15 -9.34
C ASN A 31 -5.62 -3.20 -8.46
N LEU A 32 -4.38 -2.89 -8.85
CA LEU A 32 -3.39 -2.24 -7.97
C LEU A 32 -3.13 -0.76 -8.31
N ILE A 33 -3.76 -0.24 -9.36
CA ILE A 33 -3.55 1.13 -9.83
C ILE A 33 -4.68 2.08 -9.38
N ALA A 34 -4.34 3.30 -9.00
CA ALA A 34 -5.31 4.38 -8.84
C ALA A 34 -5.79 4.88 -10.23
N PRO A 35 -6.99 5.47 -10.35
CA PRO A 35 -7.98 5.68 -9.30
C PRO A 35 -8.98 4.53 -9.10
N GLY A 36 -9.01 3.53 -9.99
CA GLY A 36 -10.09 2.55 -10.08
C GLY A 36 -9.77 1.12 -9.63
N GLY A 37 -8.53 0.85 -9.22
CA GLY A 37 -8.12 -0.47 -8.76
C GLY A 37 -8.82 -0.89 -7.46
N LYS A 38 -8.91 -2.19 -7.24
CA LYS A 38 -9.50 -2.78 -6.03
C LYS A 38 -8.71 -2.49 -4.75
N LEU A 39 -7.38 -2.44 -4.88
CA LEU A 39 -6.45 -2.13 -3.79
C LEU A 39 -5.27 -1.31 -4.36
N PRO A 40 -5.47 -0.01 -4.65
CA PRO A 40 -4.40 0.85 -5.13
C PRO A 40 -3.20 0.79 -4.17
N THR A 41 -2.05 0.34 -4.67
CA THR A 41 -0.89 -0.01 -3.83
C THR A 41 0.34 0.74 -4.31
N ASN A 42 1.12 1.31 -3.39
CA ASN A 42 2.34 2.06 -3.69
C ASN A 42 2.11 3.16 -4.76
N THR A 43 1.04 3.96 -4.58
CA THR A 43 0.54 4.95 -5.56
C THR A 43 1.55 6.06 -5.93
N SER A 44 2.51 6.35 -5.06
CA SER A 44 3.65 7.24 -5.38
C SER A 44 4.71 6.63 -6.30
N GLY A 45 4.68 5.30 -6.46
CA GLY A 45 5.74 4.49 -7.08
C GLY A 45 6.43 3.54 -6.11
N GLY A 46 6.19 3.65 -4.80
CA GLY A 46 6.80 2.79 -3.78
C GLY A 46 8.31 2.95 -3.71
N ASN A 47 9.01 2.03 -3.02
CA ASN A 47 10.45 2.22 -2.90
C ASN A 47 11.21 1.95 -4.20
N LEU A 48 10.69 1.12 -5.12
CA LEU A 48 11.35 0.85 -6.39
C LEU A 48 11.36 2.04 -7.35
N ALA A 49 10.27 2.82 -7.42
CA ALA A 49 10.15 3.88 -8.41
C ALA A 49 10.19 5.30 -7.83
N GLU A 50 9.74 5.53 -6.59
CA GLU A 50 9.79 6.85 -5.96
C GLU A 50 11.16 7.08 -5.31
N CYS A 51 11.44 6.37 -4.21
CA CYS A 51 12.71 6.46 -3.50
C CYS A 51 12.81 5.36 -2.43
N TYR A 52 13.96 4.71 -2.33
CA TYR A 52 14.23 3.79 -1.24
C TYR A 52 14.81 4.48 0.00
N MET A 53 13.93 5.11 0.78
CA MET A 53 14.24 5.61 2.14
C MET A 53 13.60 4.73 3.21
N HIS A 54 13.85 3.43 3.13
CA HIS A 54 13.40 2.43 4.11
C HIS A 54 11.93 2.62 4.53
N GLY A 55 11.04 2.87 3.56
CA GLY A 55 9.60 2.99 3.79
C GLY A 55 9.11 4.33 4.33
N LEU A 56 9.97 5.32 4.56
CA LEU A 56 9.55 6.66 4.98
C LEU A 56 8.60 7.30 3.97
N GLY A 57 8.91 7.17 2.66
CA GLY A 57 8.07 7.68 1.58
C GLY A 57 6.64 7.12 1.60
N LEU A 58 6.48 5.84 1.99
CA LEU A 58 5.17 5.17 2.07
C LEU A 58 4.26 5.79 3.13
N ASN A 59 4.83 6.21 4.26
CA ASN A 59 4.08 6.91 5.32
C ASN A 59 3.62 8.28 4.84
N ILE A 60 4.51 9.00 4.14
CA ILE A 60 4.17 10.31 3.57
C ILE A 60 3.07 10.16 2.52
N GLU A 61 3.17 9.15 1.65
CA GLU A 61 2.16 8.89 0.62
C GLU A 61 0.82 8.50 1.23
N ALA A 62 0.78 7.65 2.26
CA ALA A 62 -0.45 7.32 2.96
C ALA A 62 -1.15 8.56 3.55
N VAL A 63 -0.38 9.50 4.12
CA VAL A 63 -0.90 10.78 4.60
C VAL A 63 -1.37 11.67 3.45
N ARG A 64 -0.66 11.70 2.31
CA ARG A 64 -1.10 12.44 1.11
C ARG A 64 -2.41 11.93 0.56
N GLN A 65 -2.60 10.60 0.49
CA GLN A 65 -3.85 9.98 0.05
C GLN A 65 -5.03 10.44 0.89
N VAL A 66 -4.95 10.28 2.22
CA VAL A 66 -5.99 10.71 3.17
C VAL A 66 -6.27 12.21 3.10
N ARG A 67 -5.28 13.02 2.72
CA ARG A 67 -5.43 14.49 2.56
C ARG A 67 -5.90 14.93 1.17
N GLY A 68 -6.07 14.02 0.21
CA GLY A 68 -6.42 14.37 -1.16
C GLY A 68 -5.31 15.07 -1.94
N ALA A 69 -4.04 14.83 -1.58
CA ALA A 69 -2.88 15.56 -2.09
C ALA A 69 -1.86 14.65 -2.81
N SER A 70 -2.23 13.41 -3.15
CA SER A 70 -1.37 12.52 -3.93
C SER A 70 -1.38 12.90 -5.41
N THR A 71 -0.27 12.66 -6.10
CA THR A 71 -0.19 12.73 -7.57
C THR A 71 -0.95 11.60 -8.27
N SER A 72 -1.20 10.49 -7.56
CA SER A 72 -1.96 9.32 -8.01
C SER A 72 -3.11 9.07 -7.02
N GLN A 73 -4.01 10.03 -6.93
CA GLN A 73 -5.06 10.06 -5.90
C GLN A 73 -6.09 8.94 -6.07
N VAL A 74 -6.39 8.24 -4.99
CA VAL A 74 -7.56 7.37 -4.86
C VAL A 74 -8.77 8.24 -4.50
N PRO A 75 -9.89 8.15 -5.23
CA PRO A 75 -11.11 8.90 -4.93
C PRO A 75 -11.68 8.50 -3.56
N ASP A 76 -12.26 9.48 -2.84
CA ASP A 76 -13.04 9.26 -1.63
C ASP A 76 -12.35 8.37 -0.57
N VAL A 77 -11.04 8.57 -0.39
CA VAL A 77 -10.22 7.75 0.50
C VAL A 77 -10.14 8.34 1.91
N ASP A 78 -10.73 7.64 2.89
CA ASP A 78 -10.66 8.00 4.30
C ASP A 78 -9.63 7.18 5.09
N VAL A 79 -9.18 6.04 4.55
CA VAL A 79 -8.25 5.12 5.23
C VAL A 79 -7.11 4.73 4.29
N SER A 80 -5.88 4.80 4.77
CA SER A 80 -4.68 4.31 4.07
C SER A 80 -3.80 3.50 5.00
N MET A 81 -3.35 2.32 4.57
CA MET A 81 -2.53 1.41 5.37
C MET A 81 -1.10 1.34 4.84
N VAL A 82 -0.13 1.31 5.75
CA VAL A 82 1.29 1.07 5.47
C VAL A 82 1.71 -0.21 6.18
N ILE A 83 2.16 -1.19 5.40
CA ILE A 83 2.70 -2.46 5.90
C ILE A 83 4.23 -2.40 5.78
N SER A 84 4.96 -2.64 6.87
CA SER A 84 6.43 -2.76 6.83
C SER A 84 6.90 -4.07 6.17
N GLY A 85 8.20 -4.20 5.87
CA GLY A 85 8.69 -5.33 5.09
C GLY A 85 8.66 -6.65 5.87
N PRO A 86 8.02 -7.73 5.37
CA PRO A 86 7.70 -8.93 6.16
C PRO A 86 8.89 -9.88 6.43
N MET A 87 10.12 -9.48 6.10
CA MET A 87 11.28 -10.38 6.09
C MET A 87 12.29 -10.13 7.22
N VAL A 88 12.12 -9.05 8.00
CA VAL A 88 13.04 -8.68 9.08
C VAL A 88 12.27 -8.16 10.29
N THR A 89 12.52 -8.72 11.47
CA THR A 89 11.88 -8.29 12.72
C THR A 89 12.70 -7.20 13.42
N PRO A 90 12.07 -6.21 14.08
CA PRO A 90 10.62 -6.05 14.25
C PRO A 90 9.92 -5.48 13.02
N VAL A 91 8.67 -5.90 12.81
CA VAL A 91 7.75 -5.36 11.78
C VAL A 91 6.61 -4.61 12.45
N SER A 92 6.12 -3.57 11.79
CA SER A 92 4.94 -2.80 12.19
C SER A 92 4.02 -2.51 11.00
N CYS A 93 2.77 -2.22 11.29
CA CYS A 93 1.80 -1.71 10.33
C CYS A 93 1.16 -0.45 10.91
N CYS A 94 0.88 0.53 10.06
CA CYS A 94 0.23 1.77 10.43
C CYS A 94 -1.04 1.94 9.59
N ILE A 95 -2.11 2.44 10.21
CA ILE A 95 -3.32 2.86 9.53
C ILE A 95 -3.47 4.36 9.76
N PHE A 96 -3.63 5.10 8.66
CA PHE A 96 -3.90 6.53 8.65
C PHE A 96 -5.37 6.71 8.30
N GLY A 97 -6.09 7.49 9.11
CA GLY A 97 -7.50 7.80 8.93
C GLY A 97 -7.74 9.29 8.80
N SER A 98 -8.74 9.69 8.01
CA SER A 98 -9.29 11.03 8.02
C SER A 98 -10.17 11.25 9.26
N GLU A 99 -10.66 12.48 9.45
CA GLU A 99 -11.64 12.77 10.51
C GLU A 99 -12.94 11.96 10.36
N ALA A 100 -13.29 11.51 9.16
CA ALA A 100 -14.48 10.68 8.92
C ALA A 100 -14.38 9.27 9.52
N THR A 101 -13.21 8.89 10.05
CA THR A 101 -12.94 7.57 10.64
C THR A 101 -13.08 7.52 12.17
N LEU A 102 -13.39 8.65 12.81
CA LEU A 102 -13.62 8.77 14.26
C LEU A 102 -15.08 8.50 14.63
#